data_AF-A0ABD4UQU8-F1
#
_entry.id   AF-A0ABD4UQU8-F1
#
_cell.length_a   1.000
_cell.length_b   1.000
_cell.length_c   1.000
_cell.angle_alpha   90.00
_cell.angle_beta   90.00
_cell.angle_gamma   90.00
#
_symmetry.space_group_name_H-M   'P 1'
#
loop_
_entity.id
_entity.type
_entity.pdbx_description
1 polymer ?
#
loop_
_entity_poly.entity_id
_entity_poly.type
_entity_poly.pdbx_seq_one_letter_code
_entity_poly.pdbx_strand_id
1 'polypeptide(L)'
;MATNKTKFFRVAVEGATVDGREIKREWLTQMAKNYNRELYSARLNIEHLKGWAPLSATNPFGAYGDVIALKAPSTASSACSSIPGT
;
A
#
# COMPACT_ATOMS: atom_id res chain seq x y z
N MET A 1 10.13 -22.20 -13.49
CA MET A 1 9.95 -21.03 -12.60
C MET A 1 8.46 -20.82 -12.42
N ALA A 2 7.88 -21.20 -11.28
CA ALA A 2 6.46 -20.96 -11.03
C ALA A 2 6.21 -19.45 -10.87
N THR A 3 5.43 -18.86 -11.77
CA THR A 3 4.98 -17.46 -11.67
C THR A 3 3.97 -17.36 -10.54
N ASN A 4 4.46 -17.06 -9.34
CA ASN A 4 3.60 -16.79 -8.19
C ASN A 4 2.73 -15.57 -8.53
N LYS A 5 1.41 -15.77 -8.70
CA LYS A 5 0.47 -14.70 -9.01
C LYS A 5 0.40 -13.77 -7.80
N THR A 6 1.07 -12.62 -7.87
CA THR A 6 0.96 -11.59 -6.84
C THR A 6 -0.45 -11.03 -6.85
N LYS A 7 -1.16 -11.18 -5.72
CA LYS A 7 -2.48 -10.57 -5.53
C LYS A 7 -2.28 -9.12 -5.15
N PHE A 8 -3.03 -8.22 -5.80
CA PHE A 8 -3.07 -6.82 -5.38
C PHE A 8 -3.97 -6.68 -4.15
N PHE A 9 -3.51 -5.89 -3.18
CA PHE A 9 -4.28 -5.55 -1.98
C PHE A 9 -4.85 -4.14 -2.10
N ARG A 10 -6.05 -3.93 -1.55
CA ARG A 10 -6.69 -2.61 -1.51
C ARG A 10 -6.15 -1.85 -0.30
N VAL A 11 -5.54 -0.69 -0.54
CA VAL A 11 -4.91 0.13 0.50
C VAL A 11 -5.70 1.41 0.79
N ALA A 12 -6.42 1.94 -0.20
CA ALA A 12 -7.24 3.15 -0.06
C ALA A 12 -8.46 3.09 -0.97
N VAL A 13 -9.52 3.79 -0.56
CA VAL A 13 -10.76 4.01 -1.31
C VAL A 13 -11.02 5.52 -1.33
N GLU A 14 -11.66 6.01 -2.40
CA GLU A 14 -12.10 7.40 -2.47
C GLU A 14 -13.18 7.70 -1.41
N GLY A 15 -13.21 8.93 -0.91
CA GLY A 15 -14.21 9.40 0.06
C GLY A 15 -13.64 9.84 1.40
N ALA A 16 -14.49 9.82 2.43
CA ALA A 16 -14.20 10.36 3.75
C ALA A 16 -13.18 9.50 4.53
N THR A 17 -12.19 10.17 5.12
CA THR A 17 -11.21 9.56 6.03
C THR A 17 -11.57 9.84 7.48
N VAL A 18 -11.03 9.03 8.39
CA VAL A 18 -11.23 9.16 9.85
C VAL A 18 -10.76 10.53 10.38
N ASP A 19 -9.78 11.15 9.70
CA ASP A 19 -9.24 12.47 10.07
C ASP A 19 -10.06 13.65 9.49
N GLY A 20 -11.24 13.40 8.90
CA GLY A 20 -12.11 14.43 8.31
C GLY A 20 -11.64 14.97 6.95
N ARG A 21 -10.56 14.41 6.38
CA ARG A 21 -10.11 14.72 5.03
C ARG A 21 -10.83 13.84 4.01
N GLU A 22 -10.95 14.32 2.78
CA GLU A 22 -11.53 13.55 1.67
C GLU A 22 -10.44 13.12 0.69
N ILE A 23 -10.41 11.82 0.36
CA ILE A 23 -9.55 11.28 -0.70
C ILE A 23 -10.26 11.43 -2.03
N LYS A 24 -9.76 12.34 -2.87
CA LYS A 24 -10.27 12.55 -4.23
C LYS A 24 -9.86 11.42 -5.16
N ARG A 25 -10.74 11.07 -6.10
CA ARG A 25 -10.46 10.07 -7.14
C ARG A 25 -9.25 10.43 -8.00
N GLU A 26 -9.06 11.73 -8.28
CA GLU A 26 -7.92 12.18 -9.07
C GLU A 26 -6.60 11.81 -8.39
N TRP A 27 -6.52 11.90 -7.06
CA TRP A 27 -5.31 11.57 -6.31
C TRP A 27 -4.94 10.10 -6.47
N LEU A 28 -5.90 9.18 -6.33
CA LEU A 28 -5.67 7.74 -6.53
C LEU A 28 -5.18 7.45 -7.96
N THR A 29 -5.78 8.12 -8.95
CA THR A 29 -5.43 7.93 -10.36
C THR A 29 -4.04 8.49 -10.68
N GLN A 30 -3.71 9.67 -10.14
CA GLN A 30 -2.39 10.29 -10.30
C GLN A 30 -1.30 9.49 -9.58
N MET A 31 -1.59 8.97 -8.38
CA MET A 31 -0.67 8.09 -7.67
C MET A 31 -0.35 6.82 -8.47
N ALA A 32 -1.35 6.21 -9.10
CA ALA A 32 -1.14 5.04 -9.97
C ALA A 32 -0.33 5.38 -11.22
N LYS A 33 -0.57 6.54 -11.83
CA LYS A 33 0.09 6.95 -13.07
C LYS A 33 1.55 7.36 -12.88
N ASN A 34 1.84 8.05 -11.79
CA ASN A 34 3.15 8.67 -11.55
C ASN A 34 4.04 7.86 -10.60
N TYR A 35 3.65 6.64 -10.24
CA TYR A 35 4.44 5.80 -9.34
C TYR A 35 5.76 5.40 -10.00
N ASN A 36 6.88 5.88 -9.45
CA ASN A 36 8.21 5.50 -9.86
C ASN A 36 8.99 4.98 -8.65
N ARG A 37 9.36 3.70 -8.69
CA ARG A 37 10.09 3.01 -7.61
C ARG A 37 11.48 3.61 -7.36
N GLU A 38 12.11 4.19 -8.36
CA GLU A 38 13.48 4.71 -8.26
C GLU A 38 13.53 6.07 -7.57
N LEU A 39 12.54 6.92 -7.81
CA LEU A 39 12.52 8.31 -7.31
C LEU A 39 11.58 8.50 -6.12
N TYR A 40 10.41 7.84 -6.13
CA TYR A 40 9.35 8.01 -5.13
C TYR A 40 8.78 6.64 -4.71
N SER A 41 9.64 5.77 -4.17
CA SER A 41 9.21 4.47 -3.64
C SER A 41 8.40 4.63 -2.35
N ALA A 42 7.39 3.77 -2.21
CA ALA A 42 6.65 3.61 -0.97
C ALA A 42 7.12 2.36 -0.23
N ARG A 43 7.33 2.49 1.08
CA ARG A 43 7.72 1.41 1.99
C ARG A 43 6.64 1.15 3.03
N LEU A 44 6.46 -0.10 3.39
CA LEU A 44 5.53 -0.50 4.43
C LEU A 44 6.20 -0.38 5.80
N ASN A 45 5.59 0.42 6.67
CA ASN A 45 5.94 0.55 8.07
C ASN A 45 4.69 0.22 8.88
N ILE A 46 4.80 -0.75 9.79
CA ILE A 46 3.66 -1.29 10.54
C ILE A 46 3.43 -0.49 11.82
N GLU A 47 4.48 0.15 12.34
CA GLU A 47 4.53 0.77 13.65
C GLU A 47 4.16 2.25 13.61
N HIS A 48 4.04 2.84 12.42
CA HIS A 48 3.90 4.29 12.23
C HIS A 48 4.98 5.13 12.94
N LEU A 49 6.06 4.48 13.37
CA LEU A 49 7.22 5.06 14.02
C LEU A 49 8.41 4.86 13.10
N LYS A 50 9.08 5.96 12.76
CA LYS A 50 10.32 5.88 11.98
C LYS A 50 11.44 5.49 12.93
N GLY A 51 11.90 4.25 12.83
CA GLY A 51 13.03 3.76 13.62
C GLY A 51 14.26 4.64 13.44
N TRP A 52 14.98 4.91 14.53
CA TRP A 52 16.25 5.65 14.51
C TRP A 52 17.38 4.83 13.88
N ALA A 53 17.30 3.51 14.00
CA ALA A 53 18.27 2.56 13.47
C ALA A 53 17.65 1.68 12.38
N PRO A 54 18.45 1.04 11.50
CA PRO A 54 17.96 0.07 10.54
C PRO A 54 17.33 -1.15 11.24
N LEU A 55 16.52 -1.90 10.50
CA LEU A 55 15.90 -3.14 10.98
C LEU A 55 17.01 -4.13 11.39
N SER A 56 17.02 -4.52 12.65
CA SER A 56 17.95 -5.50 13.22
C SER A 56 17.23 -6.34 14.25
N ALA A 57 17.80 -7.49 14.64
CA ALA A 57 17.27 -8.33 15.71
C ALA A 57 17.06 -7.55 17.03
N THR A 58 17.87 -6.50 17.25
CA THR A 58 17.79 -5.62 18.44
C THR A 58 16.95 -4.36 18.21
N ASN A 59 16.54 -4.09 16.97
CA ASN A 59 15.76 -2.90 16.63
C ASN A 59 14.67 -3.28 15.60
N PRO A 60 13.46 -3.62 16.06
CA PRO A 60 12.40 -4.09 15.19
C PRO A 60 11.76 -2.98 14.34
N PHE A 61 12.12 -1.71 14.53
CA PHE A 61 11.48 -0.59 13.84
C PHE A 61 12.13 -0.31 12.48
N GLY A 62 11.60 -0.91 11.41
CA GLY A 62 12.14 -0.77 10.06
C GLY A 62 11.11 -0.78 8.93
N ALA A 63 11.58 -0.74 7.70
CA ALA A 63 10.74 -0.94 6.52
C ALA A 63 10.57 -2.44 6.27
N TYR A 64 9.35 -2.93 6.39
CA TYR A 64 9.02 -4.36 6.27
C TYR A 64 8.79 -4.82 4.84
N GLY A 65 8.66 -3.88 3.91
CA GLY A 65 8.51 -4.21 2.50
C GLY A 65 8.46 -2.98 1.62
N ASP A 66 8.59 -3.22 0.32
CA ASP A 66 8.55 -2.20 -0.71
C ASP A 66 7.30 -2.39 -1.59
N VAL A 67 6.70 -1.28 -2.03
CA VAL A 67 5.60 -1.33 -3.00
C VAL A 67 6.17 -1.53 -4.41
N ILE A 68 5.83 -2.65 -5.03
CA ILE A 68 6.38 -3.07 -6.34
C ILE A 68 5.56 -2.49 -7.50
N ALA A 69 4.24 -2.37 -7.34
CA ALA A 69 3.34 -1.84 -8.36
C ALA A 69 2.08 -1.28 -7.71
N LEU A 70 1.49 -0.26 -8.34
CA LEU A 70 0.25 0.37 -7.89
C LEU A 70 -0.78 0.40 -9.02
N LYS A 71 -2.04 0.13 -8.69
CA LYS A 71 -3.18 0.15 -9.64
C LYS A 71 -4.37 0.83 -8.98
N ALA A 72 -5.03 1.72 -9.73
CA ALA A 72 -6.27 2.39 -9.31
C ALA A 72 -7.45 1.95 -10.21
N PRO A 73 -8.09 0.80 -9.93
CA PRO A 73 -9.33 0.43 -10.62
C PRO A 73 -10.50 1.32 -10.12
N SER A 74 -11.42 1.68 -11.01
CA SER A 74 -12.71 2.26 -10.60
C SER A 74 -13.54 1.17 -9.95
N THR A 75 -14.03 1.42 -8.74
CA THR A 75 -14.84 0.45 -7.99
C THR A 75 -16.28 0.47 -8.48
N ALA A 76 -16.55 -0.20 -9.61
CA ALA A 76 -17.90 -0.70 -9.88
C ALA A 76 -18.05 -2.04 -9.15
N SER A 77 -18.59 -1.96 -7.93
CA SER A 77 -19.23 -3.03 -7.14
C SER A 77 -18.55 -4.41 -7.01
N SER A 78 -18.43 -4.82 -5.75
CA SER A 78 -18.40 -6.19 -5.24
C SER A 78 -17.05 -6.92 -5.06
N ALA A 79 -16.99 -7.62 -3.93
CA ALA A 79 -15.99 -8.56 -3.46
C ALA A 79 -14.60 -7.99 -3.07
N CYS A 80 -14.53 -7.45 -1.86
CA CYS A 80 -13.44 -7.79 -0.94
C CYS A 80 -13.52 -9.32 -0.73
N SER A 81 -12.73 -10.09 -1.48
CA SER A 81 -12.65 -11.53 -1.30
C SER A 81 -11.96 -11.79 0.03
N SER A 82 -12.75 -12.26 0.99
CA SER A 82 -12.39 -12.74 2.32
C SER A 82 -11.04 -13.45 2.36
N ILE A 83 -10.26 -13.13 3.40
CA ILE A 83 -9.05 -13.84 3.80
C ILE A 83 -9.46 -15.28 4.17
N PRO A 84 -9.00 -16.34 3.49
CA PRO A 84 -9.03 -17.66 4.09
C PRO A 84 -7.84 -17.75 5.05
N GLY A 85 -8.13 -17.69 6.35
CA GLY A 85 -7.20 -18.13 7.37
C GLY A 85 -7.15 -19.66 7.38
N THR A 86 -6.02 -20.23 7.00
CA THR A 86 -5.27 -21.27 7.76
C THR A 86 -3.88 -21.37 7.16
#